data_AF-A0ABD7M7J1-F1
#
_entry.id   AF-A0ABD7M7J1-F1
#
_cell.length_a   1.000
_cell.length_b   1.000
_cell.length_c   1.000
_cell.angle_alpha   90.00
_cell.angle_beta   90.00
_cell.angle_gamma   90.00
#
_symmetry.space_group_name_H-M   'P 1'
#
loop_
_entity.id
_entity.type
_entity.pdbx_description
1 polymer ?
#
loop_
_entity_poly.entity_id
_entity_poly.type
_entity_poly.pdbx_seq_one_letter_code
_entity_poly.pdbx_strand_id
1 'polypeptide(L)'
;MTGHDHPRPASTSAAVDEQMLEDFLNQHLLGSRSGVKAFRAAEQTWAGTPQEAALRRLGDAVQDDQDRLEALIGELGLRTPLVDRAAGAAAEVGGRLNPVNALRTRGSGWTQIELDLLQGMLQAKSAMWHVLEQLAPHLSAVDAAEMHALRQRAADQQREVQRITSATLEGRFLVG
;
A
#
# COMPACT_ATOMS: atom_id res chain seq x y z
N MET A 1 -44.40 -38.79 -1.83
CA MET A 1 -43.55 -38.27 -0.73
C MET A 1 -42.30 -39.13 -0.69
N THR A 2 -41.30 -38.78 -1.51
CA THR A 2 -40.01 -39.48 -1.63
C THR A 2 -38.94 -38.41 -1.48
N GLY A 3 -38.26 -38.42 -0.33
CA GLY A 3 -37.24 -37.44 0.02
C GLY A 3 -36.07 -37.51 -0.96
N HIS A 4 -35.75 -36.37 -1.57
CA HIS A 4 -34.46 -36.15 -2.21
C HIS A 4 -33.46 -35.83 -1.10
N ASP A 5 -32.76 -36.86 -0.63
CA ASP A 5 -31.51 -36.65 0.10
C ASP A 5 -30.49 -36.09 -0.90
N HIS A 6 -30.29 -34.77 -0.85
CA HIS A 6 -29.15 -34.15 -1.50
C HIS A 6 -27.91 -34.46 -0.67
N PRO A 7 -26.86 -35.07 -1.25
CA PRO A 7 -25.59 -35.17 -0.56
C PRO A 7 -25.12 -33.74 -0.24
N ARG A 8 -25.00 -33.45 1.06
CA ARG A 8 -24.40 -32.22 1.56
C ARG A 8 -23.01 -32.13 0.93
N PRO A 9 -22.64 -31.01 0.26
CA PRO A 9 -21.30 -30.90 -0.30
C PRO A 9 -20.30 -31.12 0.83
N ALA A 10 -19.38 -32.07 0.65
CA ALA A 10 -18.28 -32.26 1.55
C ALA A 10 -17.56 -30.92 1.71
N SER A 11 -17.41 -30.44 2.94
CA SER A 11 -16.60 -29.27 3.24
C SER A 11 -15.15 -29.59 2.90
N THR A 12 -14.78 -29.43 1.64
CA THR A 12 -13.38 -29.39 1.22
C THR A 12 -12.83 -28.12 1.85
N SER A 13 -12.08 -28.25 2.93
CA SER A 13 -11.26 -27.17 3.47
C SER A 13 -10.37 -26.68 2.32
N ALA A 14 -10.72 -25.55 1.71
CA ALA A 14 -9.90 -24.96 0.68
C ALA A 14 -8.57 -24.56 1.34
N ALA A 15 -7.48 -25.15 0.88
CA ALA A 15 -6.13 -24.77 1.30
C ALA A 15 -5.72 -23.50 0.53
N VAL A 16 -4.95 -22.63 1.17
CA VAL A 16 -4.36 -21.47 0.50
C VAL A 16 -3.29 -21.95 -0.48
N ASP A 17 -3.27 -21.39 -1.69
CA ASP A 17 -2.18 -21.59 -2.65
C ASP A 17 -0.97 -20.76 -2.20
N GLU A 18 0.06 -21.44 -1.69
CA GLU A 18 1.26 -20.82 -1.14
C GLU A 18 2.06 -20.06 -2.19
N GLN A 19 2.14 -20.56 -3.44
CA GLN A 19 2.87 -19.89 -4.51
C GLN A 19 2.16 -18.60 -4.92
N MET A 20 0.83 -18.64 -5.05
CA MET A 20 0.05 -17.44 -5.35
C MET A 20 0.17 -16.40 -4.24
N LEU A 21 0.17 -16.84 -2.97
CA LEU A 21 0.36 -15.95 -1.81
C LEU A 21 1.77 -15.33 -1.80
N GLU A 22 2.81 -16.12 -2.05
CA GLU A 22 4.19 -15.64 -2.15
C GLU A 22 4.32 -14.57 -3.24
N ASP A 23 3.82 -14.84 -4.45
CA ASP A 23 3.85 -13.90 -5.56
C ASP A 23 3.09 -12.61 -5.22
N PHE A 24 1.88 -12.74 -4.65
CA PHE A 24 1.04 -11.62 -4.24
C PHE A 24 1.76 -10.70 -3.24
N LEU A 25 2.30 -11.26 -2.16
CA LEU A 25 2.95 -10.48 -1.10
C LEU A 25 4.27 -9.87 -1.57
N ASN A 26 5.03 -10.59 -2.41
CA ASN A 26 6.28 -10.06 -2.97
C ASN A 26 6.04 -8.91 -3.95
N GLN A 27 4.98 -8.96 -4.76
CA GLN A 27 4.59 -7.83 -5.61
C GLN A 27 4.18 -6.61 -4.79
N HIS A 28 3.43 -6.83 -3.70
CA HIS A 28 3.10 -5.75 -2.78
C HIS A 28 4.32 -5.17 -2.05
N LEU A 29 5.28 -6.00 -1.63
CA LEU A 29 6.53 -5.54 -1.01
C LEU A 29 7.39 -4.75 -2.00
N LEU A 30 7.44 -5.16 -3.26
CA LEU A 30 8.12 -4.39 -4.30
C LEU A 30 7.44 -3.02 -4.52
N GLY A 31 6.11 -3.00 -4.57
CA GLY A 31 5.32 -1.78 -4.67
C GLY A 31 5.47 -0.85 -3.46
N SER A 32 5.51 -1.39 -2.24
CA SER A 32 5.62 -0.61 -1.00
C SER A 32 6.97 0.09 -0.90
N ARG A 33 8.07 -0.50 -1.40
CA ARG A 33 9.38 0.18 -1.49
C ARG A 33 9.32 1.45 -2.34
N SER A 34 8.56 1.43 -3.43
CA SER A 34 8.28 2.63 -4.24
C SER A 34 7.35 3.60 -3.51
N GLY A 35 6.38 3.08 -2.76
CA GLY A 35 5.49 3.85 -1.90
C GLY A 35 6.24 4.66 -0.84
N VAL A 36 7.12 4.02 -0.07
CA VAL A 36 8.00 4.69 0.92
C VAL A 36 8.74 5.85 0.27
N LYS A 37 9.40 5.60 -0.87
CA LYS A 37 10.14 6.64 -1.60
C LYS A 37 9.24 7.79 -2.04
N ALA A 38 8.01 7.50 -2.49
CA ALA A 38 7.05 8.51 -2.90
C ALA A 38 6.62 9.41 -1.72
N PHE A 39 6.33 8.83 -0.54
CA PHE A 39 5.99 9.62 0.64
C PHE A 39 7.16 10.48 1.14
N ARG A 40 8.40 9.96 1.10
CA ARG A 40 9.60 10.75 1.42
C ARG A 40 9.86 11.86 0.42
N ALA A 41 9.58 11.62 -0.86
CA ALA A 41 9.67 12.68 -1.85
C ALA A 41 8.58 13.74 -1.67
N ALA A 42 7.35 13.36 -1.33
CA ALA A 42 6.30 14.30 -1.00
C ALA A 42 6.65 15.15 0.24
N GLU A 43 7.24 14.57 1.28
CA GLU A 43 7.78 15.35 2.40
C GLU A 43 8.74 16.46 1.91
N GLN A 44 9.63 16.16 0.97
CA GLN A 44 10.55 17.13 0.37
C GLN A 44 9.85 18.16 -0.52
N THR A 45 8.88 17.72 -1.35
CA THR A 45 8.05 18.60 -2.21
C THR A 45 7.34 19.66 -1.38
N TRP A 46 6.91 19.29 -0.18
CA TRP A 46 6.10 20.11 0.72
C TRP A 46 6.90 20.73 1.89
N ALA A 47 8.23 20.69 1.84
CA ALA A 47 9.08 21.26 2.87
C ALA A 47 8.84 22.78 3.04
N GLY A 48 8.77 23.23 4.29
CA GLY A 48 8.47 24.62 4.64
C GLY A 48 6.99 25.01 4.52
N THR A 49 6.11 24.09 4.14
CA THR A 49 4.66 24.30 4.14
C THR A 49 4.03 23.85 5.47
N PRO A 50 2.81 24.31 5.81
CA PRO A 50 2.07 23.78 6.95
C PRO A 50 1.80 22.26 6.92
N GLN A 51 1.91 21.63 5.74
CA GLN A 51 1.62 20.21 5.53
C GLN A 51 2.84 19.29 5.72
N GLU A 52 4.06 19.83 5.79
CA GLU A 52 5.32 19.06 5.88
C GLU A 52 5.27 18.01 7.00
N ALA A 53 4.91 18.43 8.23
CA ALA A 53 4.91 17.55 9.39
C ALA A 53 3.90 16.40 9.26
N ALA A 54 2.78 16.62 8.55
CA ALA A 54 1.79 15.57 8.29
C ALA A 54 2.32 14.55 7.27
N LEU A 55 2.96 15.02 6.20
CA LEU A 55 3.57 14.15 5.19
C LEU A 55 4.75 13.34 5.73
N ARG A 56 5.56 13.92 6.62
CA ARG A 56 6.60 13.17 7.34
C ARG A 56 6.01 12.01 8.15
N ARG A 57 4.98 12.27 8.96
CA ARG A 57 4.29 11.22 9.74
C ARG A 57 3.67 10.15 8.86
N LEU A 58 3.12 10.54 7.70
CA LEU A 58 2.61 9.58 6.72
C LEU A 58 3.73 8.71 6.16
N GLY A 59 4.88 9.28 5.83
CA GLY A 59 6.05 8.54 5.37
C GLY A 59 6.60 7.56 6.42
N ASP A 60 6.64 7.97 7.69
CA ASP A 60 7.03 7.11 8.81
C ASP A 60 6.05 5.93 8.94
N ALA A 61 4.76 6.21 8.97
CA ALA A 61 3.75 5.16 9.10
C ALA A 61 3.73 4.21 7.89
N VAL A 62 3.99 4.70 6.66
CA VAL A 62 4.10 3.83 5.48
C VAL A 62 5.35 2.94 5.54
N GLN A 63 6.45 3.44 6.12
CA GLN A 63 7.64 2.62 6.39
C GLN A 63 7.33 1.53 7.41
N ASP A 64 6.65 1.85 8.51
CA ASP A 64 6.26 0.87 9.53
C ASP A 64 5.37 -0.24 8.95
N ASP A 65 4.45 0.11 8.02
CA ASP A 65 3.63 -0.88 7.31
C ASP A 65 4.47 -1.79 6.40
N GLN A 66 5.48 -1.25 5.72
CA GLN A 66 6.39 -2.04 4.88
C GLN A 66 7.18 -3.03 5.74
N ASP A 67 7.72 -2.56 6.85
CA ASP A 67 8.55 -3.39 7.74
C ASP A 67 7.70 -4.51 8.36
N ARG A 68 6.43 -4.23 8.67
CA ARG A 68 5.48 -5.27 9.09
C ARG A 68 5.19 -6.28 7.98
N LEU A 69 5.03 -5.84 6.73
CA LEU A 69 4.83 -6.75 5.60
C LEU A 69 6.05 -7.67 5.40
N GLU A 70 7.26 -7.13 5.49
CA GLU A 70 8.49 -7.91 5.38
C GLU A 70 8.60 -8.95 6.52
N ALA A 71 8.27 -8.56 7.75
CA ALA A 71 8.20 -9.49 8.87
C ALA A 71 7.14 -10.59 8.66
N LEU A 72 5.96 -10.24 8.15
CA LEU A 72 4.86 -11.18 7.91
C LEU A 72 5.23 -12.23 6.87
N ILE A 73 5.89 -11.82 5.78
CA ILE A 73 6.40 -12.73 4.76
C ILE A 73 7.36 -13.75 5.39
N GLY A 74 8.25 -13.28 6.28
CA GLY A 74 9.16 -14.15 7.03
C GLY A 74 8.45 -15.10 8.00
N GLU A 75 7.43 -14.63 8.73
CA GLU A 75 6.60 -15.42 9.65
C GLU A 75 5.82 -16.53 8.92
N LEU A 76 5.39 -16.25 7.68
CA LEU A 76 4.75 -17.23 6.80
C LEU A 76 5.73 -18.23 6.18
N GLY A 77 7.04 -18.07 6.39
CA GLY A 77 8.07 -18.92 5.79
C GLY A 77 8.26 -18.70 4.28
N LEU A 78 7.65 -17.65 3.72
CA LEU A 78 7.68 -17.34 2.30
C LEU A 78 9.01 -16.68 1.95
N ARG A 79 9.45 -16.90 0.71
CA ARG A 79 10.70 -16.31 0.24
C ARG A 79 10.43 -14.88 -0.19
N THR A 80 11.23 -13.96 0.33
CA THR A 80 11.44 -12.69 -0.35
C THR A 80 12.38 -12.95 -1.52
N PRO A 81 12.08 -12.51 -2.76
CA PRO A 81 13.09 -12.50 -3.80
C PRO A 81 14.23 -11.66 -3.25
N LEU A 82 15.41 -12.28 -3.13
CA LEU A 82 16.68 -11.62 -2.91
C LEU A 82 16.95 -10.75 -4.13
N VAL A 83 16.16 -9.70 -4.31
CA VAL A 83 16.62 -8.52 -4.99
C VAL A 83 17.57 -7.93 -3.97
N ASP A 84 18.84 -8.27 -4.14
CA ASP A 84 19.96 -7.54 -3.58
C ASP A 84 19.56 -6.06 -3.47
N ARG A 85 19.93 -5.43 -2.36
CA ARG A 85 19.69 -4.02 -2.02
C ARG A 85 20.18 -2.99 -3.06
N ALA A 86 20.33 -3.35 -4.35
CA ALA A 86 21.00 -2.60 -5.40
C ALA A 86 20.25 -2.49 -6.75
N ALA A 87 19.11 -3.14 -7.02
CA ALA A 87 18.41 -2.93 -8.29
C ALA A 87 17.25 -1.93 -8.13
N GLY A 88 17.45 -0.72 -8.65
CA GLY A 88 16.45 0.34 -8.65
C GLY A 88 15.11 -0.16 -9.21
N ALA A 89 14.04 0.03 -8.45
CA ALA A 89 12.66 -0.07 -8.92
C ALA A 89 12.32 1.13 -9.84
N ALA A 90 13.16 1.31 -10.85
CA ALA A 90 12.97 2.10 -12.04
C ALA A 90 13.27 1.16 -13.23
N ALA A 91 12.45 0.14 -13.41
CA ALA A 91 12.33 -0.56 -14.67
C ALA A 91 10.92 -1.16 -14.79
N GLU A 92 10.14 -0.56 -15.71
CA GLU A 92 9.08 -1.22 -16.48
C GLU A 92 7.73 -1.56 -15.83
N VAL A 93 7.05 -0.52 -15.34
CA VAL A 93 5.65 -0.30 -15.78
C VAL A 93 5.53 1.16 -16.22
N GLY A 94 5.51 1.41 -17.55
CA GLY A 94 5.13 2.70 -18.13
C GLY A 94 6.24 3.75 -18.26
N GLY A 95 7.12 3.58 -19.25
CA GLY A 95 8.13 4.57 -19.63
C GLY A 95 7.52 5.93 -20.01
N ARG A 96 7.57 6.88 -19.06
CA ARG A 96 7.82 8.34 -19.21
C ARG A 96 7.60 9.11 -17.91
N LEU A 97 7.13 8.46 -16.87
CA LEU A 97 7.04 9.05 -15.53
C LEU A 97 7.89 8.20 -14.60
N ASN A 98 9.20 8.48 -14.56
CA ASN A 98 9.96 8.19 -13.34
C ASN A 98 9.40 9.19 -12.31
N PRO A 99 8.58 8.78 -11.32
CA PRO A 99 7.94 9.71 -10.40
C PRO A 99 9.02 10.55 -9.72
N VAL A 100 10.15 9.93 -9.37
CA VAL A 100 11.32 10.52 -8.72
C VAL A 100 12.03 11.58 -9.60
N ASN A 101 11.90 11.49 -10.93
CA ASN A 101 12.47 12.47 -11.86
C ASN A 101 11.49 13.59 -12.20
N ALA A 102 10.18 13.31 -12.19
CA ALA A 102 9.12 14.30 -12.37
C ALA A 102 8.92 15.21 -11.13
N LEU A 103 9.30 14.71 -9.95
CA LEU A 103 9.37 15.45 -8.69
C LEU A 103 10.34 16.66 -8.70
N ARG A 104 11.19 16.78 -9.74
CA ARG A 104 12.20 17.86 -9.83
C ARG A 104 11.68 19.14 -10.50
N THR A 105 10.54 19.10 -11.19
CA THR A 105 10.00 20.26 -11.91
C THR A 105 8.85 20.89 -11.14
N ARG A 106 9.16 21.97 -10.41
CA ARG A 106 8.19 22.77 -9.65
C ARG A 106 7.18 23.48 -10.56
N GLY A 107 5.89 23.23 -10.31
CA GLY A 107 4.72 23.91 -10.88
C GLY A 107 3.44 23.41 -10.20
N SER A 108 2.41 24.27 -10.07
CA SER A 108 1.19 24.01 -9.30
C SER A 108 0.42 22.74 -9.72
N GLY A 109 0.47 22.37 -11.00
CA GLY A 109 -0.28 21.23 -11.55
C GLY A 109 0.24 19.84 -11.13
N TRP A 110 1.52 19.68 -10.78
CA TRP A 110 2.09 18.36 -10.45
C TRP A 110 1.79 17.92 -9.01
N THR A 111 1.54 18.88 -8.12
CA THR A 111 1.31 18.61 -6.69
C THR A 111 -0.01 17.89 -6.41
N GLN A 112 -1.06 18.09 -7.22
CA GLN A 112 -2.29 17.30 -7.08
C GLN A 112 -2.07 15.85 -7.54
N ILE A 113 -1.38 15.65 -8.66
CA ILE A 113 -1.06 14.31 -9.18
C ILE A 113 -0.24 13.52 -8.15
N GLU A 114 0.70 14.18 -7.46
CA GLU A 114 1.45 13.56 -6.36
C GLU A 114 0.52 13.03 -5.26
N LEU A 115 -0.43 13.84 -4.77
CA LEU A 115 -1.39 13.41 -3.74
C LEU A 115 -2.31 12.27 -4.25
N ASP A 116 -2.72 12.31 -5.50
CA ASP A 116 -3.55 11.26 -6.12
C ASP A 116 -2.77 9.91 -6.21
N LEU A 117 -1.47 9.97 -6.52
CA LEU A 117 -0.59 8.79 -6.53
C LEU A 117 -0.42 8.21 -5.12
N LEU A 118 -0.19 9.06 -4.10
CA LEU A 118 -0.11 8.62 -2.71
C LEU A 118 -1.41 7.93 -2.26
N GLN A 119 -2.55 8.48 -2.64
CA GLN A 119 -3.87 7.91 -2.35
C GLN A 119 -4.03 6.50 -2.97
N GLY A 120 -3.60 6.32 -4.22
CA GLY A 120 -3.62 5.04 -4.92
C GLY A 120 -2.71 3.99 -4.26
N MET A 121 -1.51 4.39 -3.83
CA MET A 121 -0.59 3.51 -3.10
C MET A 121 -1.16 3.04 -1.76
N LEU A 122 -1.80 3.96 -1.01
CA LEU A 122 -2.47 3.61 0.24
C LEU A 122 -3.67 2.68 0.00
N GLN A 123 -4.40 2.86 -1.11
CA GLN A 123 -5.49 1.96 -1.48
C GLN A 123 -4.99 0.54 -1.77
N ALA A 124 -3.89 0.41 -2.54
CA ALA A 124 -3.29 -0.89 -2.83
C ALA A 124 -2.85 -1.61 -1.53
N LYS A 125 -2.25 -0.86 -0.59
CA LYS A 125 -1.88 -1.39 0.73
C LYS A 125 -3.08 -1.82 1.57
N SER A 126 -4.14 -0.99 1.62
CA SER A 126 -5.39 -1.33 2.32
C SER A 126 -6.04 -2.60 1.77
N ALA A 127 -6.06 -2.75 0.45
CA ALA A 127 -6.58 -3.94 -0.23
C ALA A 127 -5.76 -5.20 0.12
N MET A 128 -4.43 -5.10 0.18
CA MET A 128 -3.58 -6.21 0.62
C MET A 128 -3.91 -6.67 2.04
N TRP A 129 -4.02 -5.73 3.00
CA TRP A 129 -4.39 -6.07 4.37
C TRP A 129 -5.77 -6.70 4.46
N HIS A 130 -6.72 -6.24 3.65
CA HIS A 130 -8.04 -6.86 3.58
C HIS A 130 -7.98 -8.31 3.08
N VAL A 131 -7.17 -8.60 2.05
CA VAL A 131 -7.01 -9.99 1.57
C VAL A 131 -6.42 -10.88 2.66
N LEU A 132 -5.39 -10.40 3.39
CA LEU A 132 -4.79 -11.15 4.49
C LEU A 132 -5.76 -11.34 5.67
N GLU A 133 -6.57 -10.33 6.00
CA GLU A 133 -7.66 -10.42 6.99
C GLU A 133 -8.63 -11.57 6.63
N GLN A 134 -8.99 -11.70 5.35
CA GLN A 134 -9.89 -12.75 4.86
C GLN A 134 -9.25 -14.14 4.81
N LEU A 135 -7.92 -14.21 4.60
CA LEU A 135 -7.16 -15.46 4.57
C LEU A 135 -6.72 -15.94 5.96
N ALA A 136 -6.79 -15.09 6.99
CA ALA A 136 -6.38 -15.42 8.36
C ALA A 136 -6.96 -16.74 8.92
N PRO A 137 -8.24 -17.13 8.67
CA PRO A 137 -8.76 -18.43 9.11
C PRO A 137 -8.02 -19.64 8.53
N HIS A 138 -7.26 -19.45 7.45
CA HIS A 138 -6.51 -20.47 6.75
C HIS A 138 -4.98 -20.31 6.91
N LEU A 139 -4.52 -19.24 7.55
CA LEU A 139 -3.10 -18.90 7.71
C LEU A 139 -2.79 -18.70 9.20
N SER A 140 -2.26 -19.74 9.86
CA SER A 140 -2.01 -19.70 11.31
C SER A 140 -1.07 -18.60 11.78
N ALA A 141 -0.20 -18.08 10.90
CA ALA A 141 0.71 -16.98 11.19
C ALA A 141 0.07 -15.58 11.00
N VAL A 142 -1.16 -15.50 10.48
CA VAL A 142 -1.87 -14.24 10.22
C VAL A 142 -2.95 -14.02 11.27
N ASP A 143 -2.81 -12.96 12.06
CA ASP A 143 -3.88 -12.50 12.96
C ASP A 143 -4.86 -11.58 12.21
N ALA A 144 -6.12 -12.00 12.11
CA ALA A 144 -7.18 -11.22 11.47
C ALA A 144 -7.38 -9.84 12.11
N ALA A 145 -7.25 -9.74 13.44
CA ALA A 145 -7.43 -8.48 14.16
C ALA A 145 -6.28 -7.51 13.89
N GLU A 146 -5.06 -8.03 13.75
CA GLU A 146 -3.91 -7.24 13.34
C GLU A 146 -4.09 -6.72 11.91
N MET A 147 -4.46 -7.58 10.96
CA MET A 147 -4.69 -7.17 9.57
C MET A 147 -5.80 -6.11 9.47
N HIS A 148 -6.86 -6.26 10.27
CA HIS A 148 -7.89 -5.24 10.40
C HIS A 148 -7.32 -3.90 10.89
N ALA A 149 -6.50 -3.91 11.94
CA ALA A 149 -5.88 -2.68 12.48
C ALA A 149 -4.96 -2.01 11.45
N LEU A 150 -4.17 -2.78 10.70
CA LEU A 150 -3.34 -2.29 9.60
C LEU A 150 -4.18 -1.68 8.47
N ARG A 151 -5.32 -2.29 8.14
CA ARG A 151 -6.28 -1.76 7.17
C ARG A 151 -6.91 -0.45 7.65
N GLN A 152 -7.26 -0.33 8.94
CA GLN A 152 -7.77 0.92 9.52
C GLN A 152 -6.71 2.01 9.50
N ARG A 153 -5.46 1.69 9.83
CA ARG A 153 -4.32 2.62 9.73
C ARG A 153 -4.14 3.13 8.29
N ALA A 154 -4.26 2.26 7.30
CA ALA A 154 -4.25 2.67 5.89
C ALA A 154 -5.40 3.63 5.57
N ALA A 155 -6.60 3.38 6.09
CA ALA A 155 -7.75 4.27 5.92
C ALA A 155 -7.55 5.65 6.62
N ASP A 156 -6.91 5.68 7.79
CA ASP A 156 -6.52 6.94 8.45
C ASP A 156 -5.50 7.73 7.61
N GLN A 157 -4.49 7.06 7.07
CA GLN A 157 -3.52 7.70 6.18
C GLN A 157 -4.19 8.25 4.92
N GLN A 158 -5.16 7.53 4.36
CA GLN A 158 -5.97 7.99 3.23
C GLN A 158 -6.77 9.25 3.56
N ARG A 159 -7.43 9.28 4.74
CA ARG A 159 -8.15 10.47 5.21
C ARG A 159 -7.21 11.66 5.37
N GLU A 160 -5.99 11.43 5.85
CA GLU A 160 -4.99 12.48 6.04
C GLU A 160 -4.51 13.08 4.71
N VAL A 161 -4.24 12.24 3.69
CA VAL A 161 -3.93 12.71 2.33
C VAL A 161 -5.09 13.51 1.74
N GLN A 162 -6.33 13.02 1.88
CA GLN A 162 -7.52 13.75 1.44
C GLN A 162 -7.69 15.10 2.14
N ARG A 163 -7.43 15.17 3.45
CA ARG A 163 -7.45 16.42 4.21
C ARG A 163 -6.40 17.40 3.70
N ILE A 164 -5.19 16.93 3.39
CA ILE A 164 -4.16 17.75 2.75
C ILE A 164 -4.65 18.26 1.40
N THR A 165 -5.21 17.38 0.55
CA THR A 165 -5.81 17.74 -0.74
C THR A 165 -6.82 18.86 -0.58
N SER A 166 -7.82 18.71 0.28
CA SER A 166 -8.86 19.71 0.51
C SER A 166 -8.28 21.04 1.03
N ALA A 167 -7.36 21.00 2.00
CA ALA A 167 -6.77 22.20 2.60
C ALA A 167 -5.90 23.03 1.64
N THR A 168 -5.49 22.44 0.52
CA THR A 168 -4.57 23.06 -0.45
C THR A 168 -5.19 23.25 -1.83
N LEU A 169 -6.45 22.84 -2.00
CA LEU A 169 -7.17 22.88 -3.27
C LEU A 169 -7.32 24.30 -3.81
N GLU A 170 -7.77 25.23 -2.96
CA GLU A 170 -8.03 26.62 -3.39
C GLU A 170 -6.75 27.29 -3.91
N GLY A 171 -5.65 27.22 -3.16
CA GLY A 171 -4.37 27.81 -3.56
C GLY A 171 -3.73 27.16 -4.81
N ARG A 172 -4.20 25.98 -5.24
CA ARG A 172 -3.70 25.30 -6.44
C ARG A 172 -4.56 25.54 -7.68
N PHE A 173 -5.88 25.61 -7.52
CA PHE A 173 -6.83 25.57 -8.63
C PHE A 173 -7.63 26.86 -8.80
N LEU A 174 -7.68 27.73 -7.80
CA LEU A 174 -8.35 29.02 -7.91
C LEU A 174 -7.31 30.10 -8.22
N VAL A 175 -7.63 30.93 -9.20
CA VAL A 175 -6.88 32.16 -9.50
C VAL A 175 -7.60 33.29 -8.77
N GLY A 176 -6.86 34.05 -7.97
CA GLY A 176 -7.31 35.35 -7.44
C GLY A 176 -7.15 36.44 -8.50
#